data_AF-A0A3A4KK00-F1
#
_entry.id   AF-A0A3A4KK00-F1
#
_cell.length_a   1.000
_cell.length_b   1.000
_cell.length_c   1.000
_cell.angle_alpha   90.00
_cell.angle_beta   90.00
_cell.angle_gamma   90.00
#
_symmetry.space_group_name_H-M   'P 1'
#
loop_
_entity.id
_entity.type
_entity.pdbx_description
1 polymer ?
#
loop_
_entity_poly.entity_id
_entity_poly.type
_entity_poly.pdbx_seq_one_letter_code
_entity_poly.pdbx_strand_id
1 'polypeptide(L)'
;MRVGATVWGAALLGALLLVLAVGCGKSSFEEGKLLFDKGMYPEAVAKLEAAKAKNDNFIQAEELIRQAKEKMEEQADKDCLARADNFVEMLSQAKTVETWDNVMQELKAFQCRKLNAKPYIDKAYYRYIAYLAEWDAYPQAVDKFCEFTGCEDKPPRILVREEEITILDENGKEKEETIQQEIPIVEHSIAMEMFPWLVKKDPKNARWFDRYAKFLYDTERYKEALEAYGALAQLEGVGYEVKSRAQLTVDHLSKGQRKPRLPGDNYRFFWIEEVKTKSKLKALRRELEKAQQQRQQAETQAQGLNKTP
;
A
#
# COMPACT_ATOMS: atom_id res chain seq x y z
N MET A 1 -26.97 40.95 98.86
CA MET A 1 -27.22 40.57 97.46
C MET A 1 -26.36 41.47 96.56
N ARG A 2 -25.26 40.94 96.02
CA ARG A 2 -24.42 41.60 95.02
C ARG A 2 -24.35 40.65 93.82
N VAL A 3 -24.95 41.05 92.71
CA VAL A 3 -24.94 40.29 91.46
C VAL A 3 -23.74 40.79 90.65
N GLY A 4 -22.79 39.89 90.41
CA GLY A 4 -21.60 40.14 89.60
C GLY A 4 -21.94 40.08 88.12
N ALA A 5 -21.66 41.17 87.40
CA ALA A 5 -21.71 41.24 85.95
C ALA A 5 -20.27 41.17 85.42
N THR A 6 -19.88 40.06 84.78
CA THR A 6 -18.71 39.98 83.87
C THR A 6 -18.61 38.58 83.24
N VAL A 7 -19.47 38.20 82.28
CA VAL A 7 -19.21 37.05 81.38
C VAL A 7 -19.92 37.22 80.01
N TRP A 8 -19.63 38.29 79.27
CA TRP A 8 -20.12 38.42 77.87
C TRP A 8 -19.07 39.06 76.93
N GLY A 9 -17.78 38.79 77.18
CA GLY A 9 -16.67 39.42 76.44
C GLY A 9 -15.73 38.48 75.66
N ALA A 10 -16.02 37.18 75.57
CA ALA A 10 -15.09 36.20 74.98
C ALA A 10 -15.62 35.44 73.75
N ALA A 11 -16.91 35.54 73.41
CA ALA A 11 -17.49 34.78 72.30
C ALA A 11 -17.39 35.47 70.91
N LEU A 12 -17.06 36.76 70.85
CA LEU A 12 -17.00 37.52 69.59
C LEU A 12 -15.62 37.53 68.91
N LEU A 13 -14.54 37.13 69.59
CA LEU A 13 -13.20 37.03 69.01
C LEU A 13 -12.91 35.65 68.38
N GLY A 14 -13.65 34.61 68.74
CA GLY A 14 -13.53 33.27 68.13
C GLY A 14 -14.16 33.16 66.74
N ALA A 15 -15.17 34.00 66.42
CA ALA A 15 -15.83 34.00 65.13
C ALA A 15 -15.13 34.86 64.07
N LEU A 16 -14.29 35.84 64.48
CA LEU A 16 -13.56 36.70 63.55
C LEU A 16 -12.28 36.04 62.99
N LEU A 17 -11.73 35.04 63.68
CA LEU A 17 -10.56 34.27 63.21
C LEU A 17 -10.91 33.10 62.28
N LEU A 18 -12.19 32.69 62.20
CA LEU A 18 -12.63 31.63 61.29
C LEU A 18 -12.97 32.14 59.88
N VAL A 19 -13.17 33.45 59.69
CA VAL A 19 -13.49 34.05 58.38
C VAL A 19 -12.23 34.40 57.56
N LEU A 20 -11.04 34.40 58.18
CA LEU A 20 -9.76 34.56 57.48
C LEU A 20 -9.17 33.23 56.97
N ALA A 21 -9.80 32.09 57.27
CA ALA A 21 -9.51 30.80 56.64
C ALA A 21 -10.29 30.59 55.32
N VAL A 22 -10.98 31.62 54.84
CA VAL A 22 -11.66 31.61 53.54
C VAL A 22 -10.62 31.86 52.45
N GLY A 23 -10.17 30.75 51.86
CA GLY A 23 -9.88 30.74 50.43
C GLY A 23 -8.44 31.00 50.02
N CYS A 24 -7.46 30.36 50.66
CA CYS A 24 -6.23 29.99 49.93
C CYS A 24 -6.58 28.87 48.92
N GLY A 25 -7.39 29.22 47.92
CA GLY A 25 -7.55 28.38 46.73
C GLY A 25 -6.17 28.13 46.13
N LYS A 26 -5.97 26.95 45.55
CA LYS A 26 -4.71 26.65 44.84
C LYS A 26 -4.47 27.74 43.80
N SER A 27 -3.21 28.16 43.66
CA SER A 27 -2.87 29.13 42.64
C SER A 27 -3.21 28.56 41.25
N SER A 28 -3.42 29.43 40.26
CA SER A 28 -3.72 28.98 38.90
C SER A 28 -2.58 28.11 38.34
N PHE A 29 -1.35 28.36 38.77
CA PHE A 29 -0.20 27.50 38.47
C PHE A 29 -0.33 26.10 39.07
N GLU A 30 -0.62 25.98 40.37
CA GLU A 30 -0.75 24.67 41.06
C GLU A 30 -1.90 23.82 40.49
N GLU A 31 -3.02 24.46 40.12
CA GLU A 31 -4.10 23.78 39.42
C GLU A 31 -3.66 23.30 38.02
N GLY A 32 -2.99 24.16 37.26
CA GLY A 32 -2.49 23.83 35.92
C GLY A 32 -1.46 22.70 35.93
N LYS A 33 -0.52 22.72 36.88
CA LYS A 33 0.45 21.65 37.09
C LYS A 33 -0.22 20.33 37.46
N LEU A 34 -1.19 20.36 38.38
CA LEU A 34 -1.95 19.16 38.75
C LEU A 34 -2.70 18.56 37.55
N LEU A 35 -3.27 19.38 36.67
CA LEU A 35 -3.92 18.93 35.44
C LEU A 35 -2.90 18.35 34.44
N PHE A 36 -1.73 18.97 34.33
CA PHE A 36 -0.64 18.48 33.51
C PHE A 36 -0.17 17.09 33.95
N ASP A 37 0.03 16.90 35.26
CA ASP A 37 0.46 15.62 35.85
C ASP A 37 -0.58 14.51 35.67
N LYS A 38 -1.86 14.89 35.56
CA LYS A 38 -2.98 13.98 35.24
C LYS A 38 -3.15 13.69 33.75
N GLY A 39 -2.34 14.30 32.88
CA GLY A 39 -2.46 14.18 31.43
C GLY A 39 -3.63 14.95 30.81
N MET A 40 -4.27 15.85 31.56
CA MET A 40 -5.36 16.71 31.09
C MET A 40 -4.80 17.96 30.41
N TYR A 41 -4.07 17.77 29.32
CA TYR A 41 -3.25 18.82 28.71
C TYR A 41 -4.04 20.05 28.21
N PRO A 42 -5.24 19.94 27.60
CA PRO A 42 -6.01 21.12 27.20
C PRO A 42 -6.40 22.01 28.40
N GLU A 43 -6.90 21.40 29.47
CA GLU A 43 -7.29 22.09 30.70
C GLU A 43 -6.07 22.64 31.44
N ALA A 44 -4.95 21.89 31.43
CA ALA A 44 -3.68 22.35 31.98
C ALA A 44 -3.19 23.61 31.27
N VAL A 45 -3.18 23.63 29.93
CA VAL A 45 -2.78 24.80 29.14
C VAL A 45 -3.66 26.01 29.48
N ALA A 46 -4.98 25.84 29.53
CA ALA A 46 -5.90 26.93 29.89
C ALA A 46 -5.58 27.53 31.28
N LYS A 47 -5.28 26.70 32.27
CA LYS A 47 -4.94 27.15 33.64
C LYS A 47 -3.55 27.76 33.73
N LEU A 48 -2.57 27.20 33.03
CA LEU A 48 -1.20 27.71 33.00
C LEU A 48 -1.11 29.04 32.23
N GLU A 49 -1.87 29.24 31.15
CA GLU A 49 -1.96 30.53 30.45
C GLU A 49 -2.58 31.61 31.36
N ALA A 50 -3.57 31.24 32.19
CA ALA A 50 -4.13 32.13 33.20
C ALA A 50 -3.11 32.47 34.32
N ALA A 51 -2.25 31.52 34.70
CA ALA A 51 -1.14 31.76 35.63
C ALA A 51 -0.09 32.71 35.02
N LYS A 52 0.29 32.46 33.76
CA LYS A 52 1.20 33.30 32.97
C LYS A 52 0.69 34.75 32.86
N ALA A 53 -0.61 34.94 32.58
CA ALA A 53 -1.23 36.26 32.51
C ALA A 53 -1.19 37.04 33.83
N LYS A 54 -1.11 36.34 34.97
CA LYS A 54 -0.99 36.92 36.32
C LYS A 54 0.45 37.03 36.81
N ASN A 55 1.43 36.68 35.97
CA ASN A 55 2.85 36.56 36.34
C ASN A 55 3.10 35.57 37.51
N ASP A 56 2.20 34.59 37.70
CA ASP A 56 2.32 33.54 38.71
C ASP A 56 3.17 32.40 38.14
N ASN A 57 4.40 32.25 38.66
CA ASN A 57 5.35 31.22 38.22
C ASN A 57 5.60 31.21 36.69
N PHE A 58 5.69 32.40 36.07
CA PHE A 58 5.72 32.61 34.62
C PHE A 58 6.63 31.63 33.84
N ILE A 59 7.90 31.49 34.25
CA ILE A 59 8.88 30.65 33.54
C ILE A 59 8.46 29.17 33.57
N GLN A 60 7.98 28.70 34.71
CA GLN A 60 7.55 27.31 34.88
C GLN A 60 6.22 27.06 34.13
N ALA A 61 5.30 28.04 34.15
CA ALA A 61 4.05 27.96 33.42
C ALA A 61 4.29 27.88 31.91
N GLU A 62 5.20 28.71 31.38
CA GLU A 62 5.56 28.72 29.96
C GLU A 62 6.16 27.39 29.49
N GLU A 63 7.07 26.82 30.27
CA GLU A 63 7.67 25.52 29.95
C GLU A 63 6.64 24.38 29.99
N LEU A 64 5.76 24.35 31.00
CA LEU A 64 4.69 23.35 31.09
C LEU A 64 3.68 23.51 29.94
N ILE A 65 3.35 24.73 29.52
CA ILE A 65 2.50 24.97 28.34
C ILE A 65 3.16 24.40 27.08
N ARG A 66 4.46 24.64 26.89
CA ARG A 66 5.22 24.12 25.75
C ARG A 66 5.16 22.60 25.72
N GLN A 67 5.49 21.95 26.84
CA GLN A 67 5.44 20.48 26.96
C GLN A 67 4.02 19.93 26.75
N ALA A 68 2.99 20.60 27.27
CA ALA A 68 1.61 20.17 27.11
C ALA A 68 1.17 20.22 25.65
N LYS A 69 1.53 21.29 24.92
CA LYS A 69 1.28 21.42 23.48
C LYS A 69 2.00 20.33 22.69
N GLU A 70 3.26 20.05 23.01
CA GLU A 70 4.06 18.99 22.39
C GLU A 70 3.41 17.60 22.57
N LYS A 71 2.94 17.29 23.79
CA LYS A 71 2.21 16.04 24.07
C LYS A 71 0.84 15.96 23.43
N MET A 72 0.11 17.07 23.32
CA MET A 72 -1.17 17.11 22.58
C MET A 72 -0.95 16.85 21.09
N GLU A 73 0.13 17.40 20.50
CA GLU A 73 0.49 17.08 19.12
C GLU A 73 0.87 15.61 18.95
N GLU A 74 1.66 15.05 19.86
CA GLU A 74 2.00 13.62 19.83
C GLU A 74 0.75 12.72 19.92
N GLN A 75 -0.19 13.07 20.81
CA GLN A 75 -1.44 12.34 20.95
C GLN A 75 -2.31 12.49 19.69
N ALA A 76 -2.40 13.69 19.11
CA ALA A 76 -3.12 13.91 17.87
C ALA A 76 -2.51 13.11 16.69
N ASP A 77 -1.18 13.00 16.63
CA ASP A 77 -0.48 12.17 15.64
C ASP A 77 -0.80 10.67 15.85
N LYS A 78 -0.83 10.19 17.10
CA LYS A 78 -1.23 8.81 17.44
C LYS A 78 -2.69 8.51 17.09
N ASP A 79 -3.61 9.40 17.43
CA ASP A 79 -5.04 9.25 17.13
C ASP A 79 -5.27 9.26 15.62
N CYS A 80 -4.52 10.11 14.90
CA CYS A 80 -4.52 10.12 13.45
C CYS A 80 -4.07 8.76 12.86
N LEU A 81 -2.95 8.21 13.34
CA LEU A 81 -2.43 6.91 12.89
C LEU A 81 -3.45 5.80 13.15
N ALA A 82 -4.03 5.76 14.35
CA ALA A 82 -5.06 4.79 14.71
C ALA A 82 -6.29 4.89 13.79
N ARG A 83 -6.68 6.10 13.40
CA ARG A 83 -7.79 6.30 12.46
C ARG A 83 -7.43 5.85 11.04
N ALA A 84 -6.20 6.07 10.58
CA ALA A 84 -5.72 5.56 9.29
C ALA A 84 -5.69 4.03 9.26
N ASP A 85 -5.24 3.38 10.34
CA ASP A 85 -5.28 1.92 10.47
C ASP A 85 -6.71 1.38 10.50
N ASN A 86 -7.63 2.08 11.18
CA ASN A 86 -9.04 1.71 11.17
C ASN A 86 -9.64 1.75 9.75
N PHE A 87 -9.31 2.74 8.92
CA PHE A 87 -9.74 2.74 7.52
C PHE A 87 -9.22 1.50 6.75
N VAL A 88 -7.95 1.13 6.94
CA VAL A 88 -7.39 -0.07 6.30
C VAL A 88 -8.10 -1.34 6.75
N GLU A 89 -8.56 -1.40 8.00
CA GLU A 89 -9.33 -2.52 8.53
C GLU A 89 -10.79 -2.52 8.05
N MET A 90 -11.45 -1.36 8.01
CA MET A 90 -12.79 -1.23 7.41
C MET A 90 -12.78 -1.66 5.94
N LEU A 91 -11.73 -1.30 5.19
CA LEU A 91 -11.53 -1.72 3.80
C LEU A 91 -11.28 -3.23 3.67
N SER A 92 -10.65 -3.87 4.65
CA SER A 92 -10.45 -5.33 4.67
C SER A 92 -11.75 -6.09 4.95
N GLN A 93 -12.67 -5.47 5.67
CA GLN A 93 -13.98 -6.03 6.03
C GLN A 93 -15.11 -5.67 5.05
N ALA A 94 -14.84 -4.79 4.09
CA ALA A 94 -15.81 -4.38 3.08
C ALA A 94 -16.19 -5.56 2.17
N LYS A 95 -17.43 -6.03 2.28
CA LYS A 95 -17.95 -7.16 1.49
C LYS A 95 -18.51 -6.76 0.13
N THR A 96 -18.73 -5.46 -0.09
CA THR A 96 -19.31 -4.92 -1.33
C THR A 96 -18.44 -3.80 -1.88
N VAL A 97 -18.48 -3.63 -3.21
CA VAL A 97 -17.75 -2.57 -3.93
C VAL A 97 -18.17 -1.19 -3.42
N GLU A 98 -19.47 -0.98 -3.21
CA GLU A 98 -20.01 0.29 -2.70
C GLU A 98 -19.48 0.63 -1.31
N THR A 99 -19.44 -0.34 -0.39
CA THR A 99 -18.87 -0.11 0.95
C THR A 99 -17.39 0.24 0.85
N TRP A 100 -16.66 -0.46 -0.03
CA TRP A 100 -15.25 -0.18 -0.24
C TRP A 100 -15.02 1.24 -0.80
N ASP A 101 -15.76 1.64 -1.83
CA ASP A 101 -15.64 2.96 -2.45
C ASP A 101 -15.96 4.10 -1.46
N ASN A 102 -16.98 3.93 -0.61
CA ASN A 102 -17.32 4.89 0.45
C ASN A 102 -16.17 5.05 1.45
N VAL A 103 -15.63 3.94 1.97
CA VAL A 103 -14.52 3.98 2.93
C VAL A 103 -13.24 4.52 2.29
N MET A 104 -13.02 4.23 1.00
CA MET A 104 -11.87 4.76 0.26
C MET A 104 -11.99 6.27 0.02
N GLN A 105 -13.19 6.79 -0.26
CA GLN A 105 -13.43 8.23 -0.35
C GLN A 105 -13.16 8.92 0.99
N GLU A 106 -13.60 8.34 2.10
CA GLU A 106 -13.29 8.85 3.44
C GLU A 106 -11.78 8.83 3.73
N LEU A 107 -11.07 7.75 3.35
CA LEU A 107 -9.62 7.66 3.49
C LEU A 107 -8.88 8.69 2.61
N LYS A 108 -9.35 8.94 1.38
CA LYS A 108 -8.79 9.97 0.49
C LYS A 108 -9.03 11.38 1.03
N ALA A 109 -10.17 11.61 1.67
CA ALA A 109 -10.50 12.89 2.32
C ALA A 109 -9.83 13.06 3.69
N PHE A 110 -9.35 11.97 4.30
CA PHE A 110 -8.69 11.99 5.60
C PHE A 110 -7.35 12.73 5.52
N GLN A 111 -7.28 13.89 6.17
CA GLN A 111 -6.06 14.68 6.27
C GLN A 111 -5.46 14.54 7.66
N CYS A 112 -4.15 14.29 7.69
CA CYS A 112 -3.39 14.30 8.92
C CYS A 112 -2.06 15.01 8.71
N ARG A 113 -1.76 15.94 9.61
CA ARG A 113 -0.76 17.00 9.38
C ARG A 113 0.65 16.45 9.13
N LYS A 114 1.02 15.33 9.78
CA LYS A 114 2.33 14.69 9.64
C LYS A 114 2.31 13.32 8.94
N LEU A 115 1.12 12.80 8.63
CA LEU A 115 1.01 11.47 8.04
C LEU A 115 0.99 11.55 6.51
N ASN A 116 1.93 10.87 5.87
CA ASN A 116 1.80 10.57 4.45
C ASN A 116 0.70 9.51 4.29
N ALA A 117 -0.47 9.89 3.74
CA ALA A 117 -1.58 8.98 3.53
C ALA A 117 -1.30 7.91 2.46
N LYS A 118 -0.30 8.14 1.59
CA LYS A 118 -0.02 7.29 0.44
C LYS A 118 0.20 5.81 0.80
N PRO A 119 1.04 5.42 1.78
CA PRO A 119 1.27 4.01 2.09
C PRO A 119 0.02 3.27 2.58
N TYR A 120 -0.91 3.98 3.25
CA TYR A 120 -2.18 3.42 3.71
C TYR A 120 -3.14 3.19 2.55
N ILE A 121 -3.24 4.18 1.66
CA ILE A 121 -3.99 4.08 0.41
C ILE A 121 -3.43 2.92 -0.43
N ASP A 122 -2.12 2.86 -0.63
CA ASP A 122 -1.44 1.79 -1.37
C ASP A 122 -1.79 0.41 -0.77
N LYS A 123 -1.61 0.24 0.55
CA LYS A 123 -1.92 -1.01 1.27
C LYS A 123 -3.39 -1.42 1.11
N ALA A 124 -4.31 -0.45 1.17
CA ALA A 124 -5.72 -0.72 1.02
C ALA A 124 -6.11 -1.14 -0.42
N TYR A 125 -5.57 -0.47 -1.44
CA TYR A 125 -5.75 -0.88 -2.83
C TYR A 125 -5.21 -2.30 -3.08
N TYR A 126 -4.00 -2.61 -2.62
CA TYR A 126 -3.43 -3.96 -2.79
C TYR A 126 -4.28 -5.04 -2.13
N ARG A 127 -4.79 -4.80 -0.92
CA ARG A 127 -5.71 -5.75 -0.24
C ARG A 127 -7.00 -5.95 -1.00
N TYR A 128 -7.57 -4.88 -1.55
CA TYR A 128 -8.83 -4.95 -2.27
C TYR A 128 -8.70 -5.65 -3.62
N ILE A 129 -7.64 -5.33 -4.37
CA ILE A 129 -7.36 -5.98 -5.64
C ILE A 129 -7.10 -7.47 -5.41
N ALA A 130 -6.39 -7.83 -4.33
CA ALA A 130 -6.23 -9.22 -3.92
C ALA A 130 -7.58 -9.88 -3.58
N TYR A 131 -8.46 -9.21 -2.82
CA TYR A 131 -9.81 -9.69 -2.54
C TYR A 131 -10.61 -9.93 -3.82
N LEU A 132 -10.69 -8.95 -4.73
CA LEU A 132 -11.41 -9.11 -5.99
C LEU A 132 -10.86 -10.29 -6.82
N ALA A 133 -9.54 -10.48 -6.83
CA ALA A 133 -8.92 -11.62 -7.49
C ALA A 133 -9.22 -12.97 -6.80
N GLU A 134 -9.39 -13.00 -5.47
CA GLU A 134 -9.79 -14.22 -4.75
C GLU A 134 -11.21 -14.68 -5.10
N TRP A 135 -12.09 -13.75 -5.47
CA TRP A 135 -13.48 -14.01 -5.83
C TRP A 135 -13.71 -14.16 -7.34
N ASP A 136 -12.64 -14.43 -8.11
CA ASP A 136 -12.65 -14.52 -9.58
C ASP A 136 -13.20 -13.26 -10.29
N ALA A 137 -13.24 -12.11 -9.61
CA ALA A 137 -13.64 -10.81 -10.15
C ALA A 137 -12.42 -10.10 -10.80
N TYR A 138 -11.71 -10.82 -11.66
CA TYR A 138 -10.47 -10.36 -12.30
C TYR A 138 -10.63 -9.05 -13.09
N PRO A 139 -11.68 -8.83 -13.89
CA PRO A 139 -11.88 -7.55 -14.57
C PRO A 139 -11.93 -6.36 -13.60
N GLN A 140 -12.68 -6.50 -12.50
CA GLN A 140 -12.81 -5.46 -11.47
C GLN A 140 -11.51 -5.24 -10.71
N ALA A 141 -10.75 -6.32 -10.46
CA ALA A 141 -9.43 -6.24 -9.83
C ALA A 141 -8.46 -5.44 -10.71
N VAL A 142 -8.48 -5.68 -12.03
CA VAL A 142 -7.68 -4.95 -13.03
C VAL A 142 -8.12 -3.49 -13.12
N ASP A 143 -9.42 -3.21 -13.17
CA ASP A 143 -9.95 -1.84 -13.21
C ASP A 143 -9.51 -1.03 -11.98
N LYS A 144 -9.63 -1.61 -10.77
CA LYS A 144 -9.22 -0.95 -9.53
C LYS A 144 -7.70 -0.80 -9.41
N PHE A 145 -6.94 -1.74 -9.93
CA PHE A 145 -5.51 -1.59 -10.09
C PHE A 145 -5.15 -0.47 -11.07
N CYS A 146 -5.93 -0.28 -12.14
CA CYS A 146 -5.74 0.83 -13.06
C CYS A 146 -6.13 2.18 -12.50
N GLU A 147 -7.22 2.27 -11.73
CA GLU A 147 -7.56 3.45 -10.94
C GLU A 147 -6.39 3.82 -10.00
N PHE A 148 -5.81 2.82 -9.33
CA PHE A 148 -4.71 3.01 -8.38
C PHE A 148 -3.39 3.45 -9.02
N THR A 149 -2.98 2.79 -10.10
CA THR A 149 -1.68 3.01 -10.74
C THR A 149 -1.72 4.10 -11.82
N GLY A 150 -2.91 4.62 -12.15
CA GLY A 150 -3.13 5.53 -13.27
C GLY A 150 -2.89 4.84 -14.61
N CYS A 151 -3.38 3.60 -14.77
CA CYS A 151 -3.40 2.89 -16.06
C CYS A 151 -4.70 3.07 -16.85
N GLU A 152 -5.59 3.99 -16.48
CA GLU A 152 -6.77 4.33 -17.29
C GLU A 152 -6.39 4.76 -18.74
N ASP A 153 -5.20 5.36 -18.92
CA ASP A 153 -4.63 5.72 -20.23
C ASP A 153 -3.61 4.71 -20.79
N LYS A 154 -3.41 3.57 -20.12
CA LYS A 154 -2.38 2.57 -20.48
C LYS A 154 -2.96 1.16 -20.38
N PRO A 155 -2.88 0.32 -21.43
CA PRO A 155 -3.37 -1.05 -21.32
C PRO A 155 -2.70 -1.76 -20.12
N PRO A 156 -3.46 -2.46 -19.24
CA PRO A 156 -2.95 -3.18 -18.07
C PRO A 156 -1.75 -4.05 -18.44
N ARG A 157 -0.72 -4.12 -17.61
CA ARG A 157 0.64 -4.57 -17.96
C ARG A 157 1.23 -5.22 -16.67
N ILE A 158 2.05 -6.30 -16.63
CA ILE A 158 3.07 -6.79 -17.59
C ILE A 158 3.49 -8.27 -17.37
N LEU A 159 3.65 -9.03 -18.47
CA LEU A 159 4.72 -10.04 -18.65
C LEU A 159 5.95 -9.36 -19.28
N VAL A 160 7.12 -9.44 -18.65
CA VAL A 160 8.35 -8.84 -19.18
C VAL A 160 8.96 -9.82 -20.18
N ARG A 161 9.02 -9.48 -21.45
CA ARG A 161 9.77 -10.21 -22.47
C ARG A 161 11.17 -9.61 -22.54
N GLU A 162 12.20 -10.38 -22.24
CA GLU A 162 13.59 -9.98 -22.46
C GLU A 162 14.03 -10.46 -23.84
N GLU A 163 14.38 -9.53 -24.74
CA GLU A 163 14.93 -9.85 -26.05
C GLU A 163 16.34 -9.28 -26.15
N GLU A 164 17.32 -10.14 -26.45
CA GLU A 164 18.61 -9.69 -26.92
C GLU A 164 18.48 -9.34 -28.39
N ILE A 165 18.72 -8.07 -28.72
CA ILE A 165 18.84 -7.62 -30.10
C ILE A 165 20.27 -7.15 -30.36
N THR A 166 20.72 -7.38 -31.58
CA THR A 166 21.95 -6.79 -32.10
C THR A 166 21.58 -5.47 -32.76
N ILE A 167 22.04 -4.36 -32.19
CA ILE A 167 21.93 -3.04 -32.81
C ILE A 167 23.31 -2.59 -33.28
N LEU A 168 23.35 -1.84 -34.38
CA LEU A 168 24.57 -1.16 -34.81
C LEU A 168 24.69 0.15 -34.04
N ASP A 169 25.85 0.39 -33.41
CA ASP A 169 26.16 1.67 -32.80
C ASP A 169 26.38 2.77 -33.87
N GLU A 170 26.64 3.99 -33.42
CA GLU A 170 26.89 5.14 -34.29
C GLU A 170 28.09 4.97 -35.24
N ASN A 171 28.96 3.99 -34.99
CA ASN A 171 30.12 3.66 -35.81
C ASN A 171 29.88 2.42 -36.68
N GLY A 172 28.66 1.88 -36.71
CA GLY A 172 28.32 0.67 -37.46
C GLY A 172 28.83 -0.62 -36.81
N LYS A 173 29.17 -0.61 -35.52
CA LYS A 173 29.61 -1.79 -34.78
C LYS A 173 28.42 -2.46 -34.08
N GLU A 174 28.31 -3.77 -34.21
CA GLU A 174 27.31 -4.56 -33.51
C GLU A 174 27.48 -4.47 -31.99
N LYS A 175 26.37 -4.17 -31.31
CA LYS A 175 26.22 -4.13 -29.87
C LYS A 175 24.99 -4.95 -29.50
N GLU A 176 25.17 -5.92 -28.62
CA GLU A 176 24.06 -6.67 -28.03
C GLU A 176 23.40 -5.80 -26.94
N GLU A 177 22.10 -5.60 -27.06
CA GLU A 177 21.28 -4.96 -26.03
C GLU A 177 20.13 -5.88 -25.62
N THR A 178 19.96 -6.03 -24.31
CA THR A 178 18.79 -6.70 -23.74
C THR A 178 17.66 -5.69 -23.58
N ILE A 179 16.59 -5.91 -24.31
CA ILE A 179 15.37 -5.12 -24.27
C ILE A 179 14.34 -5.78 -23.37
N GLN A 180 13.68 -5.01 -22.51
CA GLN A 180 12.50 -5.45 -21.77
C GLN A 180 11.22 -4.93 -22.45
N GLN A 181 10.49 -5.81 -23.13
CA GLN A 181 9.19 -5.50 -23.72
C GLN A 181 8.07 -5.88 -22.75
N GLU A 182 7.20 -4.91 -22.46
CA GLU A 182 6.07 -5.10 -21.56
C GLU A 182 4.82 -5.56 -22.33
N ILE A 183 4.25 -6.71 -21.96
CA ILE A 183 3.07 -7.27 -22.64
C ILE A 183 1.84 -7.23 -21.72
N PRO A 184 0.72 -6.63 -22.17
CA PRO A 184 -0.55 -6.64 -21.45
C PRO A 184 -1.11 -8.05 -21.24
N ILE A 185 -1.39 -8.45 -20.00
CA ILE A 185 -2.12 -9.69 -19.67
C ILE A 185 -3.61 -9.34 -19.49
N VAL A 186 -4.23 -8.76 -20.52
CA VAL A 186 -5.68 -8.51 -20.53
C VAL A 186 -6.41 -9.54 -21.39
N GLU A 187 -5.68 -10.20 -22.28
CA GLU A 187 -6.23 -11.22 -23.17
C GLU A 187 -5.59 -12.58 -22.85
N HIS A 188 -6.40 -13.48 -22.29
CA HIS A 188 -6.02 -14.88 -22.05
C HIS A 188 -5.41 -15.52 -23.31
N SER A 189 -5.91 -15.19 -24.50
CA SER A 189 -5.37 -15.62 -25.79
C SER A 189 -3.92 -15.20 -26.00
N ILE A 190 -3.57 -13.94 -25.76
CA ILE A 190 -2.21 -13.43 -25.94
C ILE A 190 -1.25 -14.10 -24.95
N ALA A 191 -1.65 -14.25 -23.68
CA ALA A 191 -0.84 -14.93 -22.68
C ALA A 191 -0.60 -16.41 -23.06
N MET A 192 -1.63 -17.08 -23.59
CA MET A 192 -1.54 -18.45 -24.07
C MET A 192 -0.56 -18.63 -25.23
N GLU A 193 -0.40 -17.63 -26.10
CA GLU A 193 0.58 -17.66 -27.19
C GLU A 193 2.00 -17.32 -26.70
N MET A 194 2.10 -16.36 -25.77
CA MET A 194 3.37 -15.79 -25.33
C MET A 194 4.18 -16.72 -24.42
N PHE A 195 3.54 -17.39 -23.46
CA PHE A 195 4.26 -18.22 -22.51
C PHE A 195 5.02 -19.40 -23.16
N PRO A 196 4.41 -20.17 -24.09
CA PRO A 196 5.15 -21.18 -24.85
C PRO A 196 6.37 -20.61 -25.57
N TRP A 197 6.24 -19.40 -26.14
CA TRP A 197 7.34 -18.73 -26.81
C TRP A 197 8.49 -18.38 -25.84
N LEU A 198 8.18 -17.81 -24.68
CA LEU A 198 9.17 -17.45 -23.65
C LEU A 198 9.93 -18.67 -23.14
N VAL A 199 9.20 -19.76 -22.86
CA VAL A 199 9.78 -21.04 -22.45
C VAL A 199 10.68 -21.63 -23.54
N LYS A 200 10.28 -21.53 -24.81
CA LYS A 200 11.11 -21.99 -25.94
C LYS A 200 12.36 -21.13 -26.14
N LYS A 201 12.26 -19.82 -25.91
CA LYS A 201 13.35 -18.86 -26.12
C LYS A 201 14.44 -19.01 -25.06
N ASP A 202 14.04 -19.20 -23.80
CA ASP A 202 14.96 -19.44 -22.69
C ASP A 202 14.50 -20.66 -21.88
N PRO A 203 14.85 -21.88 -22.34
CA PRO A 203 14.41 -23.12 -21.70
C PRO A 203 15.08 -23.36 -20.34
N LYS A 204 16.03 -22.51 -19.91
CA LYS A 204 16.66 -22.58 -18.59
C LYS A 204 16.03 -21.63 -17.58
N ASN A 205 15.09 -20.79 -18.01
CA ASN A 205 14.46 -19.83 -17.15
C ASN A 205 13.32 -20.44 -16.32
N ALA A 206 13.64 -20.83 -15.09
CA ALA A 206 12.66 -21.36 -14.15
C ALA A 206 11.43 -20.45 -13.98
N ARG A 207 11.61 -19.14 -14.09
CA ARG A 207 10.54 -18.14 -13.91
C ARG A 207 9.53 -18.18 -15.05
N TRP A 208 9.96 -18.43 -16.29
CA TRP A 208 9.02 -18.59 -17.42
C TRP A 208 8.17 -19.83 -17.28
N PHE A 209 8.79 -20.96 -16.92
CA PHE A 209 8.06 -22.20 -16.65
C PHE A 209 7.08 -22.06 -15.48
N ASP A 210 7.51 -21.48 -14.36
CA ASP A 210 6.64 -21.30 -13.18
C ASP A 210 5.43 -20.43 -13.49
N ARG A 211 5.63 -19.32 -14.21
CA ARG A 211 4.55 -18.42 -14.59
C ARG A 211 3.61 -19.07 -15.62
N TYR A 212 4.15 -19.79 -16.60
CA TYR A 212 3.34 -20.49 -17.60
C TYR A 212 2.50 -21.60 -16.96
N ALA A 213 3.12 -22.46 -16.16
CA ALA A 213 2.45 -23.57 -15.48
C ALA A 213 1.35 -23.06 -14.54
N LYS A 214 1.61 -21.96 -13.82
CA LYS A 214 0.63 -21.31 -12.96
C LYS A 214 -0.53 -20.72 -13.76
N PHE A 215 -0.24 -20.01 -14.85
CA PHE A 215 -1.28 -19.45 -15.73
C PHE A 215 -2.19 -20.55 -16.30
N LEU A 216 -1.62 -21.67 -16.75
CA LEU A 216 -2.38 -22.84 -17.19
C LEU A 216 -3.23 -23.44 -16.07
N TYR A 217 -2.69 -23.49 -14.85
CA TYR A 217 -3.43 -23.99 -13.68
C TYR A 217 -4.62 -23.10 -13.33
N ASP A 218 -4.41 -21.78 -13.30
CA ASP A 218 -5.44 -20.79 -12.95
C ASP A 218 -6.51 -20.68 -14.05
N THR A 219 -6.17 -20.94 -15.32
CA THR A 219 -7.13 -21.03 -16.44
C THR A 219 -7.74 -22.42 -16.63
N GLU A 220 -7.61 -23.29 -15.62
CA GLU A 220 -8.15 -24.64 -15.56
C GLU A 220 -7.67 -25.62 -16.65
N ARG A 221 -6.56 -25.31 -17.34
CA ARG A 221 -5.90 -26.18 -18.32
C ARG A 221 -4.99 -27.19 -17.65
N TYR A 222 -5.54 -28.00 -16.76
CA TYR A 222 -4.77 -28.83 -15.82
C TYR A 222 -3.81 -29.83 -16.46
N LYS A 223 -4.16 -30.38 -17.62
CA LYS A 223 -3.26 -31.31 -18.33
C LYS A 223 -1.97 -30.62 -18.75
N GLU A 224 -2.09 -29.42 -19.31
CA GLU A 224 -0.94 -28.63 -19.74
C GLU A 224 -0.19 -28.05 -18.54
N ALA A 225 -0.91 -27.64 -17.50
CA ALA A 225 -0.30 -27.19 -16.25
C ALA A 225 0.55 -28.31 -15.63
N LEU A 226 0.06 -29.56 -15.64
CA LEU A 226 0.79 -30.73 -15.18
C LEU A 226 2.09 -30.94 -15.97
N GLU A 227 2.03 -30.83 -17.30
CA GLU A 227 3.21 -30.92 -18.17
C GLU A 227 4.23 -29.80 -17.87
N ALA A 228 3.76 -28.56 -17.76
CA ALA A 228 4.61 -27.40 -17.50
C ALA A 228 5.24 -27.43 -16.11
N TYR A 229 4.49 -27.82 -15.06
CA TYR A 229 5.06 -28.03 -13.72
C TYR A 229 6.01 -29.23 -13.68
N GLY A 230 5.73 -30.30 -14.44
CA GLY A 230 6.63 -31.43 -14.59
C GLY A 230 7.97 -30.99 -15.18
N ALA A 231 7.94 -30.19 -16.25
CA ALA A 231 9.14 -29.64 -16.86
C ALA A 231 9.91 -28.72 -15.88
N LEU A 232 9.22 -27.85 -15.16
CA LEU A 232 9.82 -26.99 -14.12
C LEU A 232 10.49 -27.81 -13.02
N ALA A 233 9.84 -28.88 -12.56
CA ALA A 233 10.35 -29.76 -11.51
C ALA A 233 11.59 -30.56 -11.94
N GLN A 234 11.83 -30.71 -13.25
CA GLN A 234 13.03 -31.37 -13.79
C GLN A 234 14.13 -30.39 -14.20
N LEU A 235 13.86 -29.09 -14.18
CA LEU A 235 14.80 -28.09 -14.66
C LEU A 235 16.02 -27.96 -13.73
N GLU A 236 17.21 -27.94 -14.31
CA GLU A 236 18.48 -27.78 -13.58
C GLU A 236 18.66 -26.33 -13.10
N GLY A 237 19.32 -26.15 -11.95
CA GLY A 237 19.60 -24.81 -11.40
C GLY A 237 18.39 -24.10 -10.78
N VAL A 238 17.22 -24.73 -10.75
CA VAL A 238 16.03 -24.21 -10.06
C VAL A 238 16.19 -24.34 -8.55
N GLY A 239 15.88 -23.26 -7.82
CA GLY A 239 15.90 -23.26 -6.37
C GLY A 239 14.97 -24.33 -5.78
N TYR A 240 15.39 -24.93 -4.65
CA TYR A 240 14.68 -26.03 -3.99
C TYR A 240 13.19 -25.73 -3.76
N GLU A 241 12.85 -24.51 -3.33
CA GLU A 241 11.46 -24.11 -3.07
C GLU A 241 10.57 -24.18 -4.31
N VAL A 242 11.05 -23.67 -5.44
CA VAL A 242 10.28 -23.66 -6.70
C VAL A 242 10.10 -25.09 -7.21
N LYS A 243 11.16 -25.90 -7.13
CA LYS A 243 11.14 -27.32 -7.52
C LYS A 243 10.16 -28.14 -6.66
N SER A 244 10.23 -27.97 -5.34
CA SER A 244 9.33 -28.64 -4.38
C SER A 244 7.87 -28.27 -4.61
N ARG A 245 7.59 -26.98 -4.84
CA ARG A 245 6.23 -26.52 -5.16
C ARG A 245 5.72 -27.11 -6.47
N ALA A 246 6.55 -27.13 -7.52
CA ALA A 246 6.19 -27.71 -8.80
C ALA A 246 5.87 -29.21 -8.67
N GLN A 247 6.72 -29.97 -7.96
CA GLN A 247 6.50 -31.39 -7.71
C GLN A 247 5.22 -31.67 -6.93
N LEU A 248 4.94 -30.89 -5.88
CA LEU A 248 3.71 -31.02 -5.12
C LEU A 248 2.47 -30.80 -6.01
N THR A 249 2.51 -29.80 -6.89
CA THR A 249 1.41 -29.56 -7.83
C THR A 249 1.26 -30.70 -8.83
N VAL A 250 2.36 -31.26 -9.35
CA VAL A 250 2.36 -32.47 -10.20
C VAL A 250 1.71 -33.64 -9.48
N ASP A 251 2.07 -33.89 -8.21
CA ASP A 251 1.53 -35.00 -7.41
C ASP A 251 0.03 -34.87 -7.15
N HIS A 252 -0.49 -33.64 -7.02
CA HIS A 252 -1.93 -33.38 -6.90
C HIS A 252 -2.64 -33.56 -8.25
N LEU A 253 -2.15 -32.89 -9.30
CA LEU A 253 -2.79 -32.90 -10.62
C LEU A 253 -2.81 -34.30 -11.25
N SER A 254 -1.75 -35.09 -11.06
CA SER A 254 -1.69 -36.48 -11.54
C SER A 254 -2.73 -37.39 -10.89
N LYS A 255 -3.22 -37.04 -9.70
CA LYS A 255 -4.32 -37.73 -9.00
C LYS A 255 -5.71 -37.16 -9.37
N GLY A 256 -5.77 -36.21 -10.31
CA GLY A 256 -6.99 -35.48 -10.63
C GLY A 256 -7.44 -34.54 -9.51
N GLN A 257 -6.56 -34.20 -8.56
CA GLN A 257 -6.86 -33.35 -7.42
C GLN A 257 -6.28 -31.95 -7.66
N ARG A 258 -7.02 -30.90 -7.27
CA ARG A 258 -6.45 -29.55 -7.16
C ARG A 258 -5.62 -29.50 -5.87
N LYS A 259 -4.44 -28.87 -5.92
CA LYS A 259 -3.69 -28.57 -4.69
C LYS A 259 -4.57 -27.61 -3.88
N PRO A 260 -4.91 -27.91 -2.62
CA PRO A 260 -5.61 -26.95 -1.77
C PRO A 260 -4.74 -25.70 -1.66
N ARG A 261 -5.31 -24.53 -2.00
CA ARG A 261 -4.61 -23.24 -1.81
C ARG A 261 -4.37 -23.09 -0.31
N LEU A 262 -3.09 -23.04 0.11
CA LEU A 262 -2.77 -22.78 1.51
C LEU A 262 -3.19 -21.35 1.86
N PRO A 263 -3.67 -21.08 3.08
CA PRO A 263 -3.87 -19.71 3.56
C PRO A 263 -2.53 -18.97 3.46
N GLY A 264 -2.39 -18.08 2.47
CA GLY A 264 -1.10 -17.43 2.14
C GLY A 264 -0.68 -17.53 0.66
N ASP A 265 -1.10 -18.57 -0.06
CA ASP A 265 -0.80 -18.73 -1.51
C ASP A 265 -1.60 -17.72 -2.37
N ASN A 266 -2.61 -17.07 -1.80
CA ASN A 266 -3.43 -16.02 -2.44
C ASN A 266 -2.67 -14.69 -2.60
N TYR A 267 -1.61 -14.44 -1.81
CA TYR A 267 -0.93 -13.13 -1.77
C TYR A 267 0.20 -12.94 -2.78
N ARG A 268 0.42 -13.87 -3.71
CA ARG A 268 1.51 -13.75 -4.71
C ARG A 268 1.03 -13.39 -6.11
N PHE A 269 -0.09 -12.68 -6.21
CA PHE A 269 -0.52 -12.04 -7.45
C PHE A 269 -0.31 -10.53 -7.37
N PHE A 270 0.95 -10.10 -7.51
CA PHE A 270 1.29 -8.80 -8.10
C PHE A 270 2.68 -8.95 -8.72
N TRP A 271 2.77 -8.95 -10.05
CA TRP A 271 4.04 -8.70 -10.73
C TRP A 271 3.92 -7.39 -11.51
N ILE A 272 4.22 -6.30 -10.81
CA ILE A 272 4.92 -5.17 -11.42
C ILE A 272 6.37 -5.35 -10.95
N GLU A 273 7.26 -5.86 -11.81
CA GLU A 273 8.64 -5.40 -11.67
C GLU A 273 8.64 -3.96 -12.17
N GLU A 274 8.87 -3.03 -11.24
CA GLU A 274 9.01 -1.62 -11.56
C GLU A 274 10.16 -1.49 -12.58
N VAL A 275 9.82 -1.28 -13.86
CA VAL A 275 10.81 -0.92 -14.87
C VAL A 275 11.33 0.46 -14.45
N LYS A 276 12.49 0.46 -13.78
CA LYS A 276 13.04 1.60 -13.04
C LYS A 276 13.29 2.88 -13.85
N THR A 277 12.96 2.92 -15.13
CA THR A 277 13.15 4.12 -15.95
C THR A 277 12.08 4.26 -17.02
N LYS A 278 11.13 5.19 -16.79
CA LYS A 278 10.13 5.68 -17.78
C LYS A 278 10.76 6.07 -19.13
N SER A 279 12.06 6.42 -19.15
CA SER A 279 12.81 6.74 -20.37
C SER A 279 13.00 5.54 -21.29
N LYS A 280 13.28 4.35 -20.75
CA LYS A 280 13.46 3.11 -21.53
C LYS A 280 12.15 2.70 -22.20
N LEU A 281 11.04 2.81 -21.49
CA LEU A 281 9.72 2.47 -22.05
C LEU A 281 9.29 3.39 -23.20
N LYS A 282 9.63 4.68 -23.11
CA LYS A 282 9.33 5.66 -24.17
C LYS A 282 10.18 5.45 -25.42
N ALA A 283 11.46 5.10 -25.26
CA ALA A 283 12.33 4.72 -26.38
C ALA A 283 11.77 3.49 -27.10
N LEU A 284 11.33 2.50 -26.32
CA LEU A 284 10.81 1.23 -26.85
C LEU A 284 9.51 1.33 -27.63
N ARG A 285 8.57 2.18 -27.17
CA ARG A 285 7.35 2.42 -27.94
C ARG A 285 7.66 3.00 -29.33
N ARG A 286 8.62 3.92 -29.42
CA ARG A 286 9.02 4.53 -30.69
C ARG A 286 9.66 3.52 -31.64
N GLU A 287 10.43 2.57 -31.12
CA GLU A 287 11.05 1.53 -31.95
C GLU A 287 10.05 0.49 -32.43
N LEU A 288 9.11 0.08 -31.59
CA LEU A 288 8.03 -0.83 -31.98
C LEU A 288 7.12 -0.22 -33.05
N GLU A 289 6.74 1.06 -32.89
CA GLU A 289 5.97 1.80 -33.90
C GLU A 289 6.72 1.87 -35.24
N LYS A 290 8.03 2.13 -35.22
CA LYS A 290 8.87 2.13 -36.43
C LYS A 290 8.92 0.74 -37.08
N ALA A 291 9.10 -0.32 -36.31
CA ALA A 291 9.16 -1.68 -36.84
C ALA A 291 7.82 -2.12 -37.47
N GLN A 292 6.69 -1.74 -36.87
CA GLN A 292 5.36 -2.00 -37.44
C GLN A 292 5.15 -1.24 -38.75
N GLN A 293 5.55 0.03 -38.80
CA GLN A 293 5.50 0.83 -40.03
C GLN A 293 6.36 0.21 -41.15
N GLN A 294 7.56 -0.28 -40.82
CA GLN A 294 8.43 -0.96 -41.80
C GLN A 294 7.81 -2.25 -42.33
N ARG A 295 7.17 -3.06 -41.47
CA ARG A 295 6.46 -4.27 -41.91
C ARG A 295 5.29 -3.96 -42.84
N GLN A 296 4.46 -2.97 -42.50
CA GLN A 296 3.36 -2.53 -43.34
C GLN A 296 3.85 -2.02 -44.71
N GLN A 297 4.98 -1.30 -44.73
CA GLN A 297 5.60 -0.85 -45.98
C GLN A 297 6.09 -2.03 -46.83
N ALA A 298 6.76 -3.01 -46.21
CA ALA A 298 7.23 -4.21 -46.90
C ALA A 298 6.09 -5.05 -47.48
N GLU A 299 5.00 -5.22 -46.73
CA GLU A 299 3.79 -5.91 -47.20
C GLU A 299 3.13 -5.19 -48.39
N THR A 300 3.06 -3.85 -48.32
CA THR A 300 2.51 -3.04 -49.42
C THR A 300 3.39 -3.13 -50.68
N GLN A 301 4.71 -3.15 -50.53
CA GLN A 301 5.65 -3.33 -51.65
C GLN A 301 5.54 -4.73 -52.26
N ALA A 302 5.44 -5.77 -51.44
CA ALA A 302 5.26 -7.15 -51.91
C ALA A 302 3.94 -7.34 -52.67
N GLN A 303 2.85 -6.70 -52.23
CA GLN A 303 1.57 -6.71 -52.94
C GLN A 303 1.60 -5.92 -54.25
N GLY A 304 2.46 -4.90 -54.37
CA GLY A 304 2.66 -4.14 -55.60
C GLY A 304 3.39 -4.94 -56.69
N LEU A 305 4.37 -5.79 -56.32
CA LEU A 305 5.16 -6.58 -57.27
C LEU A 305 4.35 -7.72 -57.92
N ASN A 306 3.33 -8.24 -57.24
CA ASN A 306 2.46 -9.31 -57.76
C ASN A 306 1.36 -8.83 -58.74
N LYS A 307 1.35 -7.54 -59.11
CA LYS A 307 0.38 -6.96 -60.06
C LYS A 307 0.97 -6.62 -61.44
N THR A 308 2.07 -7.26 -61.81
CA THR A 308 2.62 -7.12 -63.17
C THR A 308 1.98 -8.19 -64.06
N PRO A 309 1.22 -7.81 -65.11
CA PRO A 309 0.44 -8.75 -65.95
C PRO A 309 1.29 -9.66 -66.84
#